data_AF-A0A1H8CPJ7-F1
#
_entry.id   AF-A0A1H8CPJ7-F1
#
_cell.length_a   1.000
_cell.length_b   1.000
_cell.length_c   1.000
_cell.angle_alpha   90.00
_cell.angle_beta   90.00
_cell.angle_gamma   90.00
#
_symmetry.space_group_name_H-M   'P 1'
#
loop_
_entity.id
_entity.type
_entity.pdbx_description
1 polymer ?
#
loop_
_entity_poly.entity_id
_entity_poly.type
_entity_poly.pdbx_seq_one_letter_code
_entity_poly.pdbx_strand_id
1 'polypeptide(L)'
;MGARAVDQAGESGQAGVGRDIWQPGADVTMAAGQRVAVTALLRDLIALRCDMDLQADRRMAAWAPMLQRAEFGASARNLADWLALRGADLADLQDRLAQLGLSTLGRLDGHVRPSVDAVIAVLAALTGAAPANFPDPATISGGDAVLEARRDALFGGGSTGPGTRIMVTLPGVAADLPDLVLQMAQQGADCFRINCAHDTSEMWAAMIHHIRAAEAVLGRRLPVSMDLGGPKFRIQKLHGDEKERLGEGDTFLILQAGAKAPRGELALRLSHPALAEALVVGSEVSIDDGKLRARVQHVAEGIARLKVTQAPEKGMRLKVEKGVNLPGAHLDVPALTDEDRAALDFVLPHADIVAYSFVQTVADVETLLAEMAVRCDGAPLPALLLKIETPLALRNLPDLIVAAGGRVPVAVMIARGDLAVEIGFDRLSEIQEEILWLCEAAQVPVVWATQVLETLVKEGQATRAEVTDAAMSQRAEAVMLNKGPHAVKAVAFLRGVLGRMERHQHKKRARLGPLGLWRQG
;
A
#
# COMPACT_ATOMS: atom_id res chain seq x y z
N MET A 1 -56.72 46.42 6.57
CA MET A 1 -56.71 47.88 6.28
C MET A 1 -55.30 48.35 6.54
N GLY A 2 -54.50 48.88 5.62
CA GLY A 2 -54.69 49.17 4.21
C GLY A 2 -53.30 49.21 3.56
N ALA A 3 -53.30 48.96 2.25
CA ALA A 3 -52.13 49.00 1.39
C ALA A 3 -51.51 50.41 1.33
N ARG A 4 -50.20 50.48 1.03
CA ARG A 4 -49.66 51.51 0.14
C ARG A 4 -48.52 50.95 -0.68
N ALA A 5 -48.74 51.00 -1.98
CA ALA A 5 -47.80 50.69 -3.04
C ALA A 5 -46.85 51.87 -3.27
N VAL A 6 -45.60 51.50 -3.59
CA VAL A 6 -44.69 52.02 -4.62
C VAL A 6 -44.76 53.52 -4.95
N ASP A 7 -43.62 54.21 -4.81
CA ASP A 7 -43.15 55.06 -5.91
C ASP A 7 -41.62 55.04 -6.06
N GLN A 8 -41.20 55.00 -7.31
CA GLN A 8 -39.81 54.93 -7.79
C GLN A 8 -39.17 56.32 -7.82
N ALA A 9 -37.88 56.42 -7.49
CA ALA A 9 -36.88 57.19 -8.25
C ALA A 9 -35.56 57.18 -7.49
N GLY A 10 -34.51 56.63 -8.11
CA GLY A 10 -33.18 56.58 -7.54
C GLY A 10 -32.23 55.75 -8.39
N GLU A 11 -32.13 56.09 -9.68
CA GLU A 11 -30.96 55.71 -10.48
C GLU A 11 -29.73 56.39 -9.89
N SER A 12 -28.77 55.61 -9.42
CA SER A 12 -27.33 55.87 -9.62
C SER A 12 -26.47 54.77 -8.99
N GLY A 13 -25.66 54.12 -9.83
CA GLY A 13 -24.41 53.52 -9.37
C GLY A 13 -24.43 52.01 -9.05
N GLN A 14 -24.90 51.17 -9.96
CA GLN A 14 -24.32 49.82 -10.07
C GLN A 14 -23.62 49.69 -11.43
N ALA A 15 -22.34 50.05 -11.44
CA ALA A 15 -21.44 49.69 -12.52
C ALA A 15 -21.46 48.17 -12.67
N GLY A 16 -21.93 47.72 -13.84
CA GLY A 16 -22.05 46.32 -14.19
C GLY A 16 -20.68 45.66 -14.23
N VAL A 17 -20.45 44.73 -13.30
CA VAL A 17 -19.41 43.71 -13.41
C VAL A 17 -20.16 42.39 -13.47
N GLY A 18 -20.48 41.89 -14.67
CA GLY A 18 -21.14 40.59 -14.75
C GLY A 18 -21.81 40.15 -16.04
N ARG A 19 -21.72 40.90 -17.16
CA ARG A 19 -22.45 40.53 -18.40
C ARG A 19 -21.59 40.11 -19.59
N ASP A 20 -20.26 40.08 -19.47
CA ASP A 20 -19.38 39.84 -20.63
C ASP A 20 -18.62 38.50 -20.61
N ILE A 21 -18.85 37.61 -19.64
CA ILE A 21 -18.12 36.33 -19.57
C ILE A 21 -18.62 35.33 -20.64
N TRP A 22 -19.91 35.39 -21.00
CA TRP A 22 -20.50 34.46 -21.95
C TRP A 22 -21.59 35.14 -22.78
N GLN A 23 -21.41 35.15 -24.10
CA GLN A 23 -22.41 35.61 -25.07
C GLN A 23 -22.81 34.42 -25.97
N PRO A 24 -24.08 33.98 -25.96
CA PRO A 24 -24.53 32.90 -26.84
C PRO A 24 -24.26 33.26 -28.31
N GLY A 25 -23.52 32.40 -29.02
CA GLY A 25 -23.22 32.58 -30.45
C GLY A 25 -21.98 33.42 -30.79
N ALA A 26 -21.24 33.92 -29.79
CA ALA A 26 -19.91 34.48 -30.04
C ALA A 26 -18.89 33.36 -30.28
N ASP A 27 -18.14 33.43 -31.38
CA ASP A 27 -17.01 32.53 -31.61
C ASP A 27 -15.94 32.73 -30.53
N VAL A 28 -15.42 31.62 -30.01
CA VAL A 28 -14.26 31.62 -29.10
C VAL A 28 -13.06 32.18 -29.87
N THR A 29 -12.79 33.47 -29.71
CA THR A 29 -11.70 34.16 -30.40
C THR A 29 -10.45 34.11 -29.54
N MET A 30 -9.62 33.09 -29.79
CA MET A 30 -8.27 33.02 -29.22
C MET A 30 -7.33 33.99 -29.93
N ALA A 31 -6.54 34.73 -29.15
CA ALA A 31 -5.48 35.57 -29.70
C ALA A 31 -4.45 34.71 -30.47
N ALA A 32 -3.84 35.25 -31.53
CA ALA A 32 -2.90 34.50 -32.37
C ALA A 32 -1.76 33.84 -31.56
N GLY A 33 -1.21 34.55 -30.57
CA GLY A 33 -0.18 34.01 -29.66
C GLY A 33 -0.69 32.85 -28.79
N GLN A 34 -1.94 32.91 -28.31
CA GLN A 34 -2.56 31.80 -27.57
C GLN A 34 -2.77 30.59 -28.48
N ARG A 35 -3.18 30.80 -29.73
CA ARG A 35 -3.35 29.71 -30.69
C ARG A 35 -2.04 28.97 -30.94
N VAL A 36 -0.93 29.70 -31.12
CA VAL A 36 0.40 29.10 -31.27
C VAL A 36 0.79 28.26 -30.04
N ALA A 37 0.57 28.79 -28.84
CA ALA A 37 0.89 28.08 -27.59
C ALA A 37 0.06 26.79 -27.42
N VAL A 38 -1.24 26.83 -27.71
CA VAL A 38 -2.13 25.65 -27.66
C VAL A 38 -1.76 24.61 -28.72
N THR A 39 -1.41 25.04 -29.94
CA THR A 39 -0.92 24.12 -30.99
C THR A 39 0.40 23.45 -30.62
N ALA A 40 1.33 24.18 -29.99
CA ALA A 40 2.55 23.58 -29.45
C ALA A 40 2.23 22.55 -28.36
N LEU A 41 1.35 22.90 -27.42
CA LEU A 41 0.95 22.01 -26.34
C LEU A 41 0.26 20.73 -26.85
N LEU A 42 -0.61 20.85 -27.87
CA LEU A 42 -1.21 19.70 -28.54
C LEU A 42 -0.15 18.76 -29.13
N ARG A 43 0.86 19.33 -29.82
CA ARG A 43 1.95 18.54 -30.40
C ARG A 43 2.75 17.80 -29.34
N ASP A 44 3.11 18.49 -28.26
CA ASP A 44 3.88 17.92 -27.14
C ASP A 44 3.09 16.77 -26.49
N LEU A 45 1.78 16.95 -26.30
CA LEU A 45 0.91 15.93 -25.71
C LEU A 45 0.71 14.71 -26.63
N ILE A 46 0.60 14.91 -27.95
CA ILE A 46 0.57 13.82 -28.93
C ILE A 46 1.90 13.06 -28.93
N ALA A 47 3.04 13.77 -28.90
CA ALA A 47 4.35 13.14 -28.86
C ALA A 47 4.53 12.29 -27.59
N LEU A 48 4.15 12.83 -26.43
CA LEU A 48 4.10 12.09 -25.17
C LEU A 48 3.21 10.85 -25.27
N ARG A 49 2.02 10.99 -25.85
CA ARG A 49 1.06 9.89 -26.00
C ARG A 49 1.57 8.76 -26.91
N CYS A 50 2.31 9.09 -27.97
CA CYS A 50 2.97 8.12 -28.85
C CYS A 50 4.16 7.42 -28.15
N ASP A 51 4.96 8.15 -27.37
CA ASP A 51 6.03 7.55 -26.57
C ASP A 51 5.47 6.60 -25.50
N MET A 52 4.37 7.01 -24.85
CA MET A 52 3.63 6.15 -23.93
C MET A 52 3.19 4.84 -24.58
N ASP A 53 2.64 4.89 -25.81
CA ASP A 53 2.28 3.67 -26.56
C ASP A 53 3.46 2.73 -26.74
N LEU A 54 4.58 3.26 -27.24
CA LEU A 54 5.76 2.47 -27.53
C LEU A 54 6.31 1.79 -26.27
N GLN A 55 6.38 2.52 -25.15
CA GLN A 55 6.87 1.99 -23.89
C GLN A 55 5.89 0.98 -23.27
N ALA A 56 4.59 1.29 -23.28
CA ALA A 56 3.56 0.41 -22.74
C ALA A 56 3.47 -0.89 -23.53
N ASP A 57 3.52 -0.84 -24.87
CA ASP A 57 3.45 -2.04 -25.73
C ASP A 57 4.67 -2.96 -25.52
N ARG A 58 5.88 -2.38 -25.37
CA ARG A 58 7.09 -3.17 -25.02
C ARG A 58 6.91 -3.90 -23.68
N ARG A 59 6.35 -3.22 -22.68
CA ARG A 59 6.13 -3.80 -21.35
C ARG A 59 5.04 -4.87 -21.38
N MET A 60 3.95 -4.62 -22.09
CA MET A 60 2.90 -5.60 -22.32
C MET A 60 3.41 -6.85 -23.04
N ALA A 61 4.32 -6.72 -24.00
CA ALA A 61 4.96 -7.86 -24.64
C ALA A 61 5.79 -8.70 -23.65
N ALA A 62 6.51 -8.05 -22.73
CA ALA A 62 7.24 -8.74 -21.67
C ALA A 62 6.31 -9.42 -20.64
N TRP A 63 5.16 -8.82 -20.35
CA TRP A 63 4.16 -9.35 -19.42
C TRP A 63 3.21 -10.40 -20.02
N ALA A 64 3.12 -10.50 -21.35
CA ALA A 64 2.20 -11.41 -22.02
C ALA A 64 2.26 -12.87 -21.50
N PRO A 65 3.42 -13.46 -21.19
CA PRO A 65 3.49 -14.82 -20.63
C PRO A 65 2.85 -14.98 -19.24
N MET A 66 2.77 -13.89 -18.46
CA MET A 66 2.25 -13.89 -17.09
C MET A 66 0.72 -13.72 -17.05
N LEU A 67 0.12 -13.17 -18.11
CA LEU A 67 -1.29 -12.77 -18.17
C LEU A 67 -2.21 -13.90 -18.62
N GLN A 68 -2.47 -14.84 -17.72
CA GLN A 68 -3.35 -15.99 -18.00
C GLN A 68 -4.82 -15.71 -17.66
N ARG A 69 -5.09 -14.80 -16.74
CA ARG A 69 -6.41 -14.24 -16.43
C ARG A 69 -6.72 -13.06 -17.33
N ALA A 70 -7.55 -13.29 -18.35
CA ALA A 70 -7.95 -12.28 -19.33
C ALA A 70 -8.49 -10.98 -18.70
N GLU A 71 -9.24 -11.10 -17.59
CA GLU A 71 -9.80 -9.97 -16.85
C GLU A 71 -8.76 -9.02 -16.25
N PHE A 72 -7.51 -9.46 -16.07
CA PHE A 72 -6.44 -8.61 -15.56
C PHE A 72 -5.69 -7.84 -16.67
N GLY A 73 -5.87 -8.22 -17.94
CA GLY A 73 -5.15 -7.63 -19.07
C GLY A 73 -5.37 -6.12 -19.22
N ALA A 74 -6.60 -5.63 -18.99
CA ALA A 74 -6.90 -4.20 -19.02
C ALA A 74 -6.21 -3.42 -17.89
N SER A 75 -6.17 -4.00 -16.69
CA SER A 75 -5.46 -3.42 -15.55
C SER A 75 -3.94 -3.38 -15.78
N ALA A 76 -3.37 -4.45 -16.34
CA ALA A 76 -1.96 -4.49 -16.72
C ALA A 76 -1.63 -3.45 -17.80
N ARG A 77 -2.51 -3.27 -18.80
CA ARG A 77 -2.35 -2.20 -19.80
C ARG A 77 -2.35 -0.81 -19.17
N ASN A 78 -3.30 -0.54 -18.28
CA ASN A 78 -3.37 0.76 -17.61
C ASN A 78 -2.13 1.02 -16.73
N LEU A 79 -1.62 -0.01 -16.04
CA LEU A 79 -0.36 0.07 -15.29
C LEU A 79 0.84 0.33 -16.22
N ALA A 80 0.91 -0.32 -17.39
CA ALA A 80 1.96 -0.07 -18.38
C ALA A 80 1.92 1.37 -18.90
N ASP A 81 0.73 1.88 -19.23
CA ASP A 81 0.50 3.26 -19.65
C ASP A 81 0.91 4.25 -18.53
N TRP A 82 0.57 3.93 -17.27
CA TRP A 82 0.93 4.74 -16.10
C TRP A 82 2.44 4.82 -15.89
N LEU A 83 3.15 3.69 -15.98
CA LEU A 83 4.59 3.64 -15.80
C LEU A 83 5.32 4.38 -16.92
N ALA A 84 4.81 4.31 -18.15
CA ALA A 84 5.36 5.09 -19.27
C ALA A 84 5.17 6.59 -19.05
N LEU A 85 3.96 7.01 -18.64
CA LEU A 85 3.68 8.43 -18.37
C LEU A 85 4.50 8.98 -17.19
N ARG A 86 4.61 8.23 -16.09
CA ARG A 86 5.33 8.64 -14.89
C ARG A 86 6.85 8.53 -15.01
N GLY A 87 7.35 7.94 -16.10
CA GLY A 87 8.76 7.98 -16.48
C GLY A 87 9.17 9.30 -17.14
N ALA A 88 8.21 10.16 -17.52
CA ALA A 88 8.46 11.48 -18.10
C ALA A 88 8.36 12.60 -17.05
N ASP A 89 9.12 13.68 -17.24
CA ASP A 89 8.92 14.92 -16.50
C ASP A 89 7.72 15.67 -17.08
N LEU A 90 6.68 15.85 -16.27
CA LEU A 90 5.41 16.46 -16.67
C LEU A 90 5.24 17.89 -16.14
N ALA A 91 6.20 18.44 -15.39
CA ALA A 91 5.99 19.70 -14.66
C ALA A 91 5.60 20.88 -15.58
N ASP A 92 6.39 21.13 -16.63
CA ASP A 92 6.10 22.20 -17.61
C ASP A 92 4.75 21.99 -18.31
N LEU A 93 4.47 20.74 -18.70
CA LEU A 93 3.22 20.37 -19.36
C LEU A 93 2.01 20.66 -18.44
N GLN A 94 2.12 20.31 -17.16
CA GLN A 94 1.07 20.53 -16.17
C GLN A 94 0.79 22.02 -15.96
N ASP A 95 1.84 22.84 -15.87
CA ASP A 95 1.69 24.28 -15.70
C ASP A 95 1.00 24.91 -16.92
N ARG A 96 1.40 24.51 -18.14
CA ARG A 96 0.77 24.97 -19.39
C ARG A 96 -0.68 24.52 -19.52
N LEU A 97 -1.02 23.31 -19.10
CA LEU A 97 -2.40 22.82 -19.05
C LEU A 97 -3.24 23.59 -18.03
N ALA A 98 -2.70 23.85 -16.84
CA ALA A 98 -3.39 24.59 -15.78
C ALA A 98 -3.74 26.02 -16.21
N GLN A 99 -2.84 26.71 -16.93
CA GLN A 99 -3.07 28.05 -17.47
C GLN A 99 -4.23 28.12 -18.46
N LEU A 100 -4.58 26.99 -19.09
CA LEU A 100 -5.73 26.86 -19.99
C LEU A 100 -7.00 26.36 -19.27
N GLY A 101 -6.95 26.15 -17.95
CA GLY A 101 -8.05 25.57 -17.18
C GLY A 101 -8.31 24.09 -17.47
N LEU A 102 -7.34 23.39 -18.10
CA LEU A 102 -7.46 21.99 -18.44
C LEU A 102 -7.00 21.09 -17.28
N SER A 103 -7.36 19.80 -17.35
CA SER A 103 -6.86 18.79 -16.42
C SER A 103 -5.33 18.75 -16.47
N THR A 104 -4.68 18.87 -15.31
CA THR A 104 -3.23 18.74 -15.15
C THR A 104 -2.78 17.28 -15.04
N LEU A 105 -3.61 16.34 -15.47
CA LEU A 105 -3.31 14.90 -15.43
C LEU A 105 -3.06 14.35 -14.01
N GLY A 106 -3.35 15.11 -12.96
CA GLY A 106 -3.12 14.71 -11.56
C GLY A 106 -4.12 13.71 -11.00
N ARG A 107 -5.11 13.25 -11.77
CA ARG A 107 -6.22 12.39 -11.30
C ARG A 107 -6.49 11.19 -12.22
N LEU A 108 -5.46 10.66 -12.87
CA LEU A 108 -5.61 9.70 -13.97
C LEU A 108 -5.25 8.26 -13.65
N ASP A 109 -4.78 7.93 -12.44
CA ASP A 109 -4.06 6.66 -12.20
C ASP A 109 -4.84 5.45 -12.71
N GLY A 110 -6.12 5.32 -12.36
CA GLY A 110 -6.97 4.20 -12.80
C GLY A 110 -7.45 4.23 -14.27
N HIS A 111 -7.12 5.26 -15.05
CA HIS A 111 -7.65 5.53 -16.40
C HIS A 111 -6.72 6.44 -17.23
N VAL A 112 -5.45 6.06 -17.35
CA VAL A 112 -4.36 6.90 -17.85
C VAL A 112 -4.61 7.36 -19.29
N ARG A 113 -4.71 6.40 -20.21
CA ARG A 113 -4.85 6.64 -21.64
C ARG A 113 -6.10 7.46 -21.99
N PRO A 114 -7.32 7.11 -21.51
CA PRO A 114 -8.49 7.95 -21.71
C PRO A 114 -8.31 9.38 -21.21
N SER A 115 -7.58 9.61 -20.12
CA SER A 115 -7.38 10.96 -19.60
C SER A 115 -6.48 11.80 -20.50
N VAL A 116 -5.40 11.21 -21.01
CA VAL A 116 -4.52 11.90 -21.98
C VAL A 116 -5.27 12.15 -23.28
N ASP A 117 -5.99 11.15 -23.79
CA ASP A 117 -6.76 11.25 -25.04
C ASP A 117 -7.86 12.33 -24.93
N ALA A 118 -8.52 12.47 -23.77
CA ALA A 118 -9.49 13.53 -23.53
C ALA A 118 -8.87 14.92 -23.60
N VAL A 119 -7.67 15.12 -23.02
CA VAL A 119 -6.97 16.42 -23.09
C VAL A 119 -6.50 16.71 -24.52
N ILE A 120 -6.00 15.71 -25.24
CA ILE A 120 -5.66 15.83 -26.67
C ILE A 120 -6.89 16.26 -27.47
N ALA A 121 -8.05 15.64 -27.24
CA ALA A 121 -9.30 15.98 -27.94
C ALA A 121 -9.74 17.43 -27.69
N VAL A 122 -9.63 17.93 -26.46
CA VAL A 122 -9.92 19.34 -26.15
C VAL A 122 -8.96 20.28 -26.87
N LEU A 123 -7.65 20.01 -26.82
CA LEU A 123 -6.64 20.84 -27.48
C LEU A 123 -6.78 20.81 -29.01
N ALA A 124 -7.15 19.67 -29.59
CA ALA A 124 -7.46 19.53 -31.01
C ALA A 124 -8.69 20.37 -31.39
N ALA A 125 -9.75 20.32 -30.59
CA ALA A 125 -10.94 21.14 -30.80
C ALA A 125 -10.62 22.66 -30.72
N LEU A 126 -9.82 23.10 -29.75
CA LEU A 126 -9.40 24.50 -29.60
C LEU A 126 -8.57 25.02 -30.78
N THR A 127 -7.82 24.13 -31.45
CA THR A 127 -6.96 24.49 -32.58
C THR A 127 -7.65 24.31 -33.93
N GLY A 128 -8.81 23.64 -33.98
CA GLY A 128 -9.47 23.24 -35.22
C GLY A 128 -8.78 22.05 -35.92
N ALA A 129 -7.91 21.32 -35.22
CA ALA A 129 -7.26 20.13 -35.74
C ALA A 129 -8.21 18.92 -35.67
N ALA A 130 -8.19 18.07 -36.71
CA ALA A 130 -8.98 16.83 -36.77
C ALA A 130 -8.06 15.59 -36.72
N PRO A 131 -8.50 14.48 -36.10
CA PRO A 131 -9.79 14.31 -35.42
C PRO A 131 -9.76 14.73 -33.94
N ALA A 132 -10.80 15.42 -33.47
CA ALA A 132 -11.05 15.72 -32.06
C ALA A 132 -11.94 14.61 -31.44
N ASN A 133 -11.35 13.44 -31.19
CA ASN A 133 -12.08 12.26 -30.71
C ASN A 133 -12.05 12.20 -29.18
N PHE A 134 -13.17 12.53 -28.54
CA PHE A 134 -13.32 12.35 -27.09
C PHE A 134 -13.46 10.87 -26.74
N PRO A 135 -12.79 10.38 -25.68
CA PRO A 135 -13.00 9.04 -25.18
C PRO A 135 -14.38 8.91 -24.54
N ASP A 136 -14.90 7.69 -24.48
CA ASP A 136 -16.14 7.40 -23.76
C ASP A 136 -15.97 7.75 -22.26
N PRO A 137 -16.81 8.63 -21.68
CA PRO A 137 -16.75 8.97 -20.26
C PRO A 137 -16.77 7.76 -19.31
N ALA A 138 -17.40 6.64 -19.69
CA ALA A 138 -17.43 5.43 -18.89
C ALA A 138 -16.03 4.81 -18.69
N THR A 139 -15.09 5.04 -19.63
CA THR A 139 -13.71 4.57 -19.51
C THR A 139 -12.90 5.34 -18.47
N ILE A 140 -13.32 6.56 -18.13
CA ILE A 140 -12.71 7.37 -17.07
C ILE A 140 -13.21 6.91 -15.70
N SER A 141 -14.49 6.61 -15.54
CA SER A 141 -15.01 6.11 -14.25
C SER A 141 -14.76 4.61 -14.01
N GLY A 142 -14.48 3.83 -15.06
CA GLY A 142 -14.35 2.38 -14.98
C GLY A 142 -13.26 1.88 -14.05
N GLY A 143 -12.13 2.59 -13.94
CA GLY A 143 -11.01 2.17 -13.09
C GLY A 143 -11.34 2.15 -11.60
N ASP A 144 -12.03 3.20 -11.12
CA ASP A 144 -12.46 3.30 -9.73
C ASP A 144 -13.46 2.15 -9.41
N ALA A 145 -14.38 1.85 -10.33
CA ALA A 145 -15.35 0.77 -10.16
C ALA A 145 -14.70 -0.63 -10.11
N VAL A 146 -13.68 -0.89 -10.94
CA VAL A 146 -12.92 -2.16 -10.90
C VAL A 146 -12.20 -2.32 -9.56
N LEU A 147 -11.57 -1.25 -9.07
CA LEU A 147 -10.86 -1.26 -7.79
C LEU A 147 -11.82 -1.49 -6.61
N GLU A 148 -12.97 -0.83 -6.60
CA GLU A 148 -14.02 -1.02 -5.58
C GLU A 148 -14.57 -2.45 -5.58
N ALA A 149 -14.85 -3.02 -6.75
CA ALA A 149 -15.33 -4.40 -6.88
C ALA A 149 -14.29 -5.40 -6.36
N ARG A 150 -13.00 -5.20 -6.69
CA ARG A 150 -11.91 -6.05 -6.19
C ARG A 150 -11.74 -5.91 -4.67
N ARG A 151 -11.78 -4.70 -4.13
CA ARG A 151 -11.77 -4.46 -2.67
C ARG A 151 -12.86 -5.26 -1.99
N ASP A 152 -14.09 -5.20 -2.48
CA ASP A 152 -15.23 -5.86 -1.85
C ASP A 152 -15.16 -7.39 -1.98
N ALA A 153 -14.64 -7.90 -3.10
CA ALA A 153 -14.40 -9.32 -3.30
C ALA A 153 -13.32 -9.87 -2.34
N LEU A 154 -12.22 -9.13 -2.13
CA LEU A 154 -11.12 -9.55 -1.27
C LEU A 154 -11.42 -9.34 0.23
N PHE A 155 -11.83 -8.14 0.60
CA PHE A 155 -11.91 -7.70 2.02
C PHE A 155 -13.33 -7.62 2.57
N GLY A 156 -14.33 -8.06 1.81
CA GLY A 156 -15.72 -8.12 2.22
C GLY A 156 -16.54 -6.95 1.67
N GLY A 157 -17.72 -7.27 1.14
CA GLY A 157 -18.73 -6.30 0.70
C GLY A 157 -19.90 -6.19 1.69
N GLY A 158 -20.84 -5.28 1.41
CA GLY A 158 -22.10 -5.16 2.17
C GLY A 158 -21.98 -4.53 3.56
N SER A 159 -20.82 -3.96 3.90
CA SER A 159 -20.62 -3.21 5.15
C SER A 159 -21.34 -1.86 5.07
N THR A 160 -22.14 -1.53 6.08
CA THR A 160 -22.83 -0.24 6.21
C THR A 160 -21.86 0.80 6.77
N GLY A 161 -20.96 1.35 5.95
CA GLY A 161 -19.89 2.19 6.50
C GLY A 161 -19.02 2.88 5.46
N PRO A 162 -17.82 3.32 5.88
CA PRO A 162 -16.88 3.93 4.95
C PRO A 162 -16.48 2.98 3.81
N GLY A 163 -16.06 3.54 2.67
CA GLY A 163 -15.56 2.77 1.54
C GLY A 163 -14.28 1.97 1.85
N THR A 164 -13.44 2.45 2.76
CA THR A 164 -12.21 1.74 3.20
C THR A 164 -12.54 0.62 4.18
N ARG A 165 -12.00 -0.57 3.94
CA ARG A 165 -12.24 -1.78 4.76
C ARG A 165 -11.31 -1.84 5.97
N ILE A 166 -11.75 -2.48 7.04
CA ILE A 166 -10.94 -2.68 8.24
C ILE A 166 -10.52 -4.15 8.34
N MET A 167 -9.22 -4.40 8.21
CA MET A 167 -8.62 -5.69 8.48
C MET A 167 -8.11 -5.74 9.92
N VAL A 168 -8.39 -6.81 10.66
CA VAL A 168 -7.96 -6.94 12.06
C VAL A 168 -7.16 -8.22 12.26
N THR A 169 -5.98 -8.11 12.84
CA THR A 169 -5.18 -9.27 13.25
C THR A 169 -5.76 -9.89 14.51
N LEU A 170 -6.13 -11.17 14.46
CA LEU A 170 -6.63 -11.88 15.63
C LEU A 170 -5.49 -12.20 16.60
N PRO A 171 -5.65 -11.93 17.91
CA PRO A 171 -4.74 -12.46 18.92
C PRO A 171 -5.04 -13.96 19.16
N GLY A 172 -4.05 -14.74 19.61
CA GLY A 172 -4.24 -16.15 19.92
C GLY A 172 -5.40 -16.42 20.91
N VAL A 173 -5.66 -15.51 21.85
CA VAL A 173 -6.81 -15.61 22.78
C VAL A 173 -8.18 -15.59 22.08
N ALA A 174 -8.26 -15.16 20.81
CA ALA A 174 -9.48 -15.24 20.02
C ALA A 174 -9.87 -16.69 19.67
N ALA A 175 -8.93 -17.65 19.80
CA ALA A 175 -9.22 -19.07 19.69
C ALA A 175 -10.12 -19.58 20.83
N ASP A 176 -10.09 -18.92 22.00
CA ASP A 176 -10.85 -19.32 23.20
C ASP A 176 -12.03 -18.37 23.49
N LEU A 177 -12.15 -17.27 22.75
CA LEU A 177 -13.13 -16.21 22.99
C LEU A 177 -14.02 -15.97 21.75
N PRO A 178 -15.07 -16.78 21.55
CA PRO A 178 -15.96 -16.66 20.37
C PRO A 178 -16.57 -15.27 20.21
N ASP A 179 -16.98 -14.66 21.32
CA ASP A 179 -17.63 -13.35 21.31
C ASP A 179 -16.72 -12.22 20.81
N LEU A 180 -15.40 -12.38 20.93
CA LEU A 180 -14.43 -11.34 20.55
C LEU A 180 -14.51 -11.03 19.05
N VAL A 181 -14.58 -12.06 18.21
CA VAL A 181 -14.66 -11.92 16.75
C VAL A 181 -15.97 -11.23 16.35
N LEU A 182 -17.09 -11.67 16.93
CA LEU A 182 -18.40 -11.07 16.68
C LEU A 182 -18.44 -9.60 17.11
N GLN A 183 -17.89 -9.26 18.29
CA GLN A 183 -17.81 -7.88 18.76
C GLN A 183 -17.00 -6.99 17.80
N MET A 184 -15.84 -7.45 17.33
CA MET A 184 -15.04 -6.71 16.35
C MET A 184 -15.80 -6.53 15.03
N ALA A 185 -16.45 -7.57 14.53
CA ALA A 185 -17.22 -7.52 13.29
C ALA A 185 -18.45 -6.58 13.40
N GLN A 186 -19.11 -6.52 14.56
CA GLN A 186 -20.19 -5.56 14.84
C GLN A 186 -19.69 -4.11 14.85
N GLN A 187 -18.49 -3.85 15.39
CA GLN A 187 -17.87 -2.52 15.35
C GLN A 187 -17.41 -2.11 13.95
N GLY A 188 -17.27 -3.06 13.02
CA GLY A 188 -16.98 -2.81 11.61
C GLY A 188 -15.67 -3.37 11.10
N ALA A 189 -15.13 -4.42 11.73
CA ALA A 189 -14.11 -5.24 11.08
C ALA A 189 -14.73 -5.94 9.86
N ASP A 190 -14.06 -5.86 8.72
CA ASP A 190 -14.54 -6.43 7.46
C ASP A 190 -13.78 -7.72 7.09
N CYS A 191 -12.50 -7.80 7.46
CA CYS A 191 -11.62 -8.93 7.18
C CYS A 191 -10.77 -9.27 8.42
N PHE A 192 -10.48 -10.56 8.62
CA PHE A 192 -9.65 -11.02 9.74
C PHE A 192 -8.36 -11.64 9.25
N ARG A 193 -7.25 -11.22 9.85
CA ARG A 193 -5.92 -11.75 9.60
C ARG A 193 -5.53 -12.72 10.71
N ILE A 194 -5.05 -13.90 10.33
CA ILE A 194 -4.42 -14.89 11.21
C ILE A 194 -2.95 -14.98 10.82
N ASN A 195 -2.06 -14.81 11.80
CA ASN A 195 -0.62 -14.86 11.57
C ASN A 195 -0.10 -16.29 11.82
N CYS A 196 0.29 -16.97 10.74
CA CYS A 196 0.69 -18.39 10.79
C CYS A 196 2.07 -18.59 11.43
N ALA A 197 2.75 -17.51 11.81
CA ALA A 197 4.12 -17.55 12.26
C ALA A 197 4.26 -17.65 13.79
N HIS A 198 3.15 -17.68 14.54
CA HIS A 198 3.15 -17.62 16.01
C HIS A 198 2.19 -18.60 16.70
N ASP A 199 1.06 -18.91 16.07
CA ASP A 199 0.00 -19.75 16.65
C ASP A 199 -0.02 -21.13 15.97
N THR A 200 -0.84 -22.08 16.45
CA THR A 200 -0.91 -23.46 15.89
C THR A 200 -2.13 -23.67 14.99
N SER A 201 -2.13 -24.77 14.20
CA SER A 201 -3.27 -25.18 13.36
C SER A 201 -4.58 -25.30 14.13
N GLU A 202 -4.53 -25.79 15.37
CA GLU A 202 -5.71 -25.93 16.22
C GLU A 202 -6.28 -24.57 16.59
N MET A 203 -5.41 -23.61 16.94
CA MET A 203 -5.81 -22.24 17.24
C MET A 203 -6.36 -21.53 16.00
N TRP A 204 -5.74 -21.73 14.84
CA TRP A 204 -6.23 -21.19 13.56
C TRP A 204 -7.63 -21.72 13.25
N ALA A 205 -7.87 -23.03 13.40
CA ALA A 205 -9.17 -23.65 13.17
C ALA A 205 -10.25 -23.07 14.09
N ALA A 206 -9.95 -22.89 15.36
CA ALA A 206 -10.87 -22.27 16.32
C ALA A 206 -11.20 -20.82 15.96
N MET A 207 -10.18 -20.02 15.61
CA MET A 207 -10.38 -18.64 15.14
C MET A 207 -11.26 -18.59 13.88
N ILE A 208 -11.00 -19.45 12.90
CA ILE A 208 -11.81 -19.54 11.67
C ILE A 208 -13.25 -19.94 12.00
N HIS A 209 -13.45 -20.91 12.89
CA HIS A 209 -14.78 -21.31 13.35
C HIS A 209 -15.56 -20.12 13.93
N HIS A 210 -14.93 -19.31 14.78
CA HIS A 210 -15.54 -18.10 15.34
C HIS A 210 -15.86 -17.04 14.29
N ILE A 211 -15.03 -16.90 13.25
CA ILE A 211 -15.31 -16.03 12.10
C ILE A 211 -16.56 -16.53 11.36
N ARG A 212 -16.64 -17.81 11.03
CA ARG A 212 -17.81 -18.39 10.33
C ARG A 212 -19.09 -18.28 11.16
N ALA A 213 -19.00 -18.45 12.49
CA ALA A 213 -20.12 -18.22 13.39
C ALA A 213 -20.58 -16.75 13.38
N ALA A 214 -19.65 -15.79 13.37
CA ALA A 214 -19.97 -14.36 13.27
C ALA A 214 -20.60 -14.01 11.91
N GLU A 215 -20.16 -14.61 10.80
CA GLU A 215 -20.79 -14.45 9.47
C GLU A 215 -22.26 -14.88 9.50
N ALA A 216 -22.56 -16.02 10.11
CA ALA A 216 -23.93 -16.54 10.22
C ALA A 216 -24.84 -15.59 11.01
N VAL A 217 -24.32 -14.96 12.07
CA VAL A 217 -25.07 -13.97 12.88
C VAL A 217 -25.28 -12.66 12.12
N LEU A 218 -24.27 -12.18 11.39
CA LEU A 218 -24.31 -10.87 10.74
C LEU A 218 -24.92 -10.89 9.34
N GLY A 219 -25.04 -12.07 8.72
CA GLY A 219 -25.56 -12.21 7.36
C GLY A 219 -24.66 -11.60 6.28
N ARG A 220 -23.35 -11.49 6.55
CA ARG A 220 -22.35 -10.97 5.60
C ARG A 220 -21.04 -11.76 5.69
N ARG A 221 -20.28 -11.77 4.60
CA ARG A 221 -18.97 -12.42 4.52
C ARG A 221 -17.90 -11.63 5.29
N LEU A 222 -17.02 -12.36 5.97
CA LEU A 222 -15.85 -11.93 6.73
C LEU A 222 -14.64 -12.72 6.22
N PRO A 223 -13.90 -12.20 5.22
CA PRO A 223 -12.79 -12.93 4.63
C PRO A 223 -11.66 -13.19 5.62
N VAL A 224 -11.04 -14.36 5.51
CA VAL A 224 -9.90 -14.81 6.30
C VAL A 224 -8.61 -14.67 5.49
N SER A 225 -7.72 -13.79 5.96
CA SER A 225 -6.36 -13.66 5.45
C SER A 225 -5.40 -14.48 6.31
N MET A 226 -4.85 -15.55 5.76
CA MET A 226 -3.81 -16.36 6.40
C MET A 226 -2.43 -15.80 5.99
N ASP A 227 -1.69 -15.25 6.95
CA ASP A 227 -0.40 -14.59 6.72
C ASP A 227 0.75 -15.56 6.97
N LEU A 228 1.45 -15.94 5.90
CA LEU A 228 2.61 -16.83 5.94
C LEU A 228 3.76 -16.17 6.70
N GLY A 229 4.59 -16.96 7.37
CA GLY A 229 5.64 -16.43 8.23
C GLY A 229 6.79 -15.78 7.47
N GLY A 230 7.19 -16.38 6.34
CA GLY A 230 8.37 -15.99 5.60
C GLY A 230 9.67 -16.14 6.40
N PRO A 231 10.83 -15.78 5.81
CA PRO A 231 12.12 -15.88 6.47
C PRO A 231 12.21 -14.92 7.66
N LYS A 232 12.36 -15.46 8.87
CA LYS A 232 12.53 -14.67 10.10
C LYS A 232 14.00 -14.55 10.49
N PHE A 233 14.54 -13.35 10.31
CA PHE A 233 15.92 -13.03 10.69
C PHE A 233 15.98 -12.53 12.13
N ARG A 234 16.66 -13.28 13.00
CA ARG A 234 16.67 -13.07 14.45
C ARG A 234 18.03 -13.34 15.06
N ILE A 235 18.26 -12.80 16.25
CA ILE A 235 19.34 -13.28 17.13
C ILE A 235 18.97 -14.66 17.66
N GLN A 236 19.72 -15.68 17.26
CA GLN A 236 19.54 -17.07 17.70
C GLN A 236 20.29 -17.35 19.01
N LYS A 237 21.49 -16.80 19.17
CA LYS A 237 22.31 -17.05 20.36
C LYS A 237 23.17 -15.84 20.71
N LEU A 238 23.27 -15.59 22.00
CA LEU A 238 24.20 -14.64 22.61
C LEU A 238 25.37 -15.39 23.25
N HIS A 239 26.55 -14.80 23.18
CA HIS A 239 27.75 -15.20 23.91
C HIS A 239 28.32 -13.97 24.61
N GLY A 240 28.88 -14.13 25.81
CA GLY A 240 29.36 -13.01 26.63
C GLY A 240 28.34 -12.59 27.70
N ASP A 241 28.44 -11.35 28.20
CA ASP A 241 27.52 -10.83 29.21
C ASP A 241 26.22 -10.31 28.59
N GLU A 242 25.15 -11.10 28.69
CA GLU A 242 23.82 -10.72 28.19
C GLU A 242 23.20 -9.50 28.90
N LYS A 243 23.77 -9.05 30.03
CA LYS A 243 23.32 -7.86 30.75
C LYS A 243 23.98 -6.58 30.23
N GLU A 244 25.03 -6.71 29.42
CA GLU A 244 25.74 -5.61 28.79
C GLU A 244 24.77 -4.73 27.99
N ARG A 245 24.93 -3.41 28.16
CA ARG A 245 24.13 -2.41 27.45
C ARG A 245 25.02 -1.74 26.44
N LEU A 246 24.68 -1.88 25.17
CA LEU A 246 25.37 -1.24 24.06
C LEU A 246 24.83 0.18 23.86
N GLY A 247 25.72 1.16 23.94
CA GLY A 247 25.53 2.54 23.53
C GLY A 247 26.23 2.86 22.21
N GLU A 248 26.10 4.10 21.74
CA GLU A 248 26.80 4.55 20.54
C GLU A 248 28.32 4.48 20.72
N GLY A 249 29.00 3.96 19.70
CA GLY A 249 30.45 3.78 19.71
C GLY A 249 30.93 2.43 20.25
N ASP A 250 30.10 1.69 20.98
CA ASP A 250 30.43 0.36 21.49
C ASP A 250 30.55 -0.66 20.35
N THR A 251 31.15 -1.81 20.64
CA THR A 251 31.37 -2.87 19.65
C THR A 251 30.84 -4.21 20.09
N PHE A 252 30.34 -4.99 19.13
CA PHE A 252 29.97 -6.39 19.32
C PHE A 252 30.31 -7.18 18.07
N LEU A 253 30.19 -8.51 18.16
CA LEU A 253 30.54 -9.43 17.09
C LEU A 253 29.31 -10.15 16.53
N ILE A 254 29.32 -10.43 15.23
CA ILE A 254 28.43 -11.41 14.61
C ILE A 254 29.28 -12.57 14.09
N LEU A 255 28.90 -13.79 14.46
CA LEU A 255 29.63 -15.01 14.17
C LEU A 255 28.95 -15.79 13.04
N GLN A 256 29.70 -16.14 12.00
CA GLN A 256 29.29 -17.11 10.99
C GLN A 256 29.22 -18.53 11.57
N ALA A 257 28.58 -19.44 10.82
CA ALA A 257 28.50 -20.85 11.18
C ALA A 257 29.92 -21.42 11.44
N GLY A 258 30.10 -22.14 12.55
CA GLY A 258 31.38 -22.76 12.91
C GLY A 258 32.43 -21.84 13.58
N ALA A 259 32.33 -20.51 13.46
CA ALA A 259 33.28 -19.59 14.09
C ALA A 259 33.18 -19.63 15.63
N LYS A 260 34.29 -19.70 16.38
CA LYS A 260 34.25 -19.71 17.84
C LYS A 260 34.10 -18.29 18.40
N ALA A 261 33.23 -18.11 19.38
CA ALA A 261 33.07 -16.83 20.06
C ALA A 261 34.37 -16.48 20.84
N PRO A 262 34.97 -15.29 20.61
CA PRO A 262 36.07 -14.81 21.44
C PRO A 262 35.64 -14.69 22.91
N ARG A 263 36.57 -14.97 23.84
CA ARG A 263 36.27 -14.86 25.28
C ARG A 263 36.18 -13.40 25.70
N GLY A 264 35.10 -13.05 26.40
CA GLY A 264 34.93 -11.72 27.00
C GLY A 264 34.38 -10.65 26.05
N GLU A 265 34.09 -10.98 24.80
CA GLU A 265 33.42 -10.09 23.85
C GLU A 265 31.95 -10.51 23.69
N LEU A 266 31.05 -9.53 23.62
CA LEU A 266 29.65 -9.77 23.27
C LEU A 266 29.56 -10.21 21.81
N ALA A 267 29.03 -11.41 21.58
CA ALA A 267 28.95 -12.00 20.24
C ALA A 267 27.58 -12.64 19.97
N LEU A 268 27.11 -12.51 18.73
CA LEU A 268 25.81 -12.98 18.28
C LEU A 268 25.96 -14.11 17.27
N ARG A 269 25.03 -15.06 17.31
CA ARG A 269 24.69 -15.90 16.15
C ARG A 269 23.30 -15.56 15.68
N LEU A 270 23.13 -15.50 14.36
CA LEU A 270 21.88 -15.19 13.71
C LEU A 270 21.12 -16.47 13.34
N SER A 271 19.81 -16.37 13.19
CA SER A 271 18.92 -17.50 12.87
C SER A 271 19.17 -18.10 11.49
N HIS A 272 19.73 -17.32 10.55
CA HIS A 272 19.99 -17.76 9.19
C HIS A 272 21.46 -17.50 8.77
N PRO A 273 22.19 -18.49 8.24
CA PRO A 273 23.60 -18.34 7.82
C PRO A 273 23.82 -17.20 6.82
N ALA A 274 22.93 -17.08 5.83
CA ALA A 274 23.02 -16.05 4.79
C ALA A 274 23.14 -14.62 5.33
N LEU A 275 22.61 -14.33 6.54
CA LEU A 275 22.77 -13.02 7.16
C LEU A 275 24.23 -12.73 7.51
N ALA A 276 24.90 -13.67 8.15
CA ALA A 276 26.29 -13.50 8.55
C ALA A 276 27.26 -13.60 7.35
N GLU A 277 26.87 -14.32 6.31
CA GLU A 277 27.60 -14.44 5.05
C GLU A 277 27.49 -13.17 4.18
N ALA A 278 26.36 -12.46 4.26
CA ALA A 278 26.15 -11.20 3.54
C ALA A 278 26.88 -9.98 4.17
N LEU A 279 27.51 -10.14 5.34
CA LEU A 279 28.22 -9.06 6.01
C LEU A 279 29.56 -8.77 5.33
N VAL A 280 29.69 -7.55 4.81
CA VAL A 280 30.95 -6.99 4.32
C VAL A 280 31.31 -5.73 5.10
N VAL A 281 32.57 -5.29 5.01
CA VAL A 281 32.97 -4.01 5.62
C VAL A 281 32.10 -2.89 5.08
N GLY A 282 31.52 -2.09 5.99
CA GLY A 282 30.59 -1.03 5.65
C GLY A 282 29.11 -1.43 5.69
N SER A 283 28.76 -2.72 5.72
CA SER A 283 27.37 -3.17 5.88
C SER A 283 26.73 -2.58 7.13
N GLU A 284 25.47 -2.18 7.01
CA GLU A 284 24.66 -1.75 8.15
C GLU A 284 23.84 -2.92 8.68
N VAL A 285 23.73 -3.01 10.00
CA VAL A 285 22.96 -4.02 10.71
C VAL A 285 22.02 -3.32 11.66
N SER A 286 20.73 -3.65 11.57
CA SER A 286 19.67 -3.11 12.40
C SER A 286 19.11 -4.22 13.30
N ILE A 287 18.87 -3.91 14.57
CA ILE A 287 18.38 -4.86 15.59
C ILE A 287 17.17 -4.30 16.32
N ASP A 288 16.16 -5.15 16.56
CA ASP A 288 14.90 -4.85 17.28
C ASP A 288 14.17 -3.63 16.69
N ASP A 289 13.78 -3.75 15.42
CA ASP A 289 13.04 -2.73 14.65
C ASP A 289 13.81 -1.41 14.52
N GLY A 290 15.13 -1.48 14.37
CA GLY A 290 15.99 -0.31 14.19
C GLY A 290 16.33 0.47 15.46
N LYS A 291 16.00 -0.05 16.64
CA LYS A 291 16.38 0.59 17.92
C LYS A 291 17.88 0.64 18.14
N LEU A 292 18.60 -0.37 17.65
CA LEU A 292 20.06 -0.37 17.60
C LEU A 292 20.50 -0.54 16.15
N ARG A 293 21.39 0.35 15.70
CA ARG A 293 22.07 0.23 14.40
C ARG A 293 23.57 0.14 14.61
N ALA A 294 24.21 -0.68 13.81
CA ALA A 294 25.65 -0.86 13.84
C ALA A 294 26.21 -1.01 12.43
N ARG A 295 27.48 -0.66 12.26
CA ARG A 295 28.20 -0.79 11.00
C ARG A 295 29.35 -1.76 11.14
N VAL A 296 29.46 -2.69 10.19
CA VAL A 296 30.57 -3.63 10.12
C VAL A 296 31.86 -2.86 9.84
N GLN A 297 32.83 -2.99 10.74
CA GLN A 297 34.14 -2.37 10.60
C GLN A 297 35.17 -3.32 10.00
N HIS A 298 35.07 -4.61 10.31
CA HIS A 298 36.03 -5.62 9.90
C HIS A 298 35.37 -6.99 9.84
N VAL A 299 35.77 -7.81 8.87
CA VAL A 299 35.34 -9.21 8.73
C VAL A 299 36.58 -10.07 8.52
N ALA A 300 36.83 -11.01 9.43
CA ALA A 300 37.89 -12.00 9.26
C ALA A 300 37.56 -13.30 10.00
N GLU A 301 38.02 -14.43 9.46
CA GLU A 301 37.87 -15.76 10.09
C GLU A 301 36.42 -16.11 10.48
N GLY A 302 35.45 -15.64 9.69
CA GLY A 302 34.01 -15.83 9.97
C GLY A 302 33.46 -15.00 11.13
N ILE A 303 34.17 -13.94 11.54
CA ILE A 303 33.76 -13.01 12.59
C ILE A 303 33.65 -11.60 11.99
N ALA A 304 32.47 -11.02 12.03
CA ALA A 304 32.24 -9.62 11.73
C ALA A 304 32.27 -8.81 13.03
N ARG A 305 33.13 -7.78 13.11
CA ARG A 305 33.13 -6.80 14.19
C ARG A 305 32.34 -5.58 13.78
N LEU A 306 31.38 -5.19 14.61
CA LEU A 306 30.48 -4.08 14.36
C LEU A 306 30.71 -2.99 15.39
N LYS A 307 30.56 -1.74 14.96
CA LYS A 307 30.51 -0.57 15.82
C LYS A 307 29.09 0.00 15.82
N VAL A 308 28.53 0.20 17.00
CA VAL A 308 27.19 0.78 17.17
C VAL A 308 27.21 2.23 16.69
N THR A 309 26.31 2.55 15.78
CA THR A 309 26.14 3.88 15.20
C THR A 309 24.91 4.59 15.76
N GLN A 310 23.95 3.85 16.32
CA GLN A 310 22.75 4.40 16.94
C GLN A 310 22.26 3.45 18.04
N ALA A 311 21.90 4.00 19.20
CA ALA A 311 21.27 3.27 20.29
C ALA A 311 20.43 4.21 21.18
N PRO A 312 19.49 3.70 22.02
CA PRO A 312 18.81 4.52 23.01
C PRO A 312 19.80 5.13 24.02
N GLU A 313 19.50 6.31 24.57
CA GLU A 313 20.39 7.01 25.53
C GLU A 313 20.84 6.15 26.72
N LYS A 314 19.98 5.27 27.22
CA LYS A 314 20.29 4.36 28.35
C LYS A 314 21.06 3.10 27.91
N GLY A 315 21.49 3.02 26.65
CA GLY A 315 21.98 1.81 25.99
C GLY A 315 20.91 0.74 25.84
N MET A 316 21.18 -0.26 25.00
CA MET A 316 20.28 -1.37 24.72
C MET A 316 20.92 -2.72 25.05
N ARG A 317 20.15 -3.59 25.71
CA ARG A 317 20.52 -5.01 25.86
C ARG A 317 20.06 -5.79 24.64
N LEU A 318 20.97 -6.57 24.08
CA LEU A 318 20.62 -7.54 23.05
C LEU A 318 19.90 -8.73 23.70
N LYS A 319 18.88 -9.25 23.02
CA LYS A 319 18.11 -10.42 23.48
C LYS A 319 17.96 -11.40 22.34
N VAL A 320 17.92 -12.69 22.66
CA VAL A 320 17.52 -13.74 21.71
C VAL A 320 16.11 -13.43 21.19
N GLU A 321 15.78 -13.93 20.01
CA GLU A 321 14.51 -13.74 19.31
C GLU A 321 14.23 -12.33 18.78
N LYS A 322 15.15 -11.38 19.00
CA LYS A 322 15.05 -10.03 18.43
C LYS A 322 15.36 -10.03 16.94
N GLY A 323 14.54 -9.30 16.19
CA GLY A 323 14.66 -9.15 14.74
C GLY A 323 16.00 -8.53 14.35
N VAL A 324 16.56 -9.01 13.25
CA VAL A 324 17.81 -8.52 12.65
C VAL A 324 17.57 -8.24 11.18
N ASN A 325 17.96 -7.06 10.74
CA ASN A 325 17.82 -6.60 9.37
C ASN A 325 19.18 -6.17 8.83
N LEU A 326 19.36 -6.30 7.52
CA LEU A 326 20.57 -5.90 6.81
C LEU A 326 20.22 -4.90 5.70
N PRO A 327 19.92 -3.63 6.07
CA PRO A 327 19.49 -2.64 5.10
C PRO A 327 20.48 -2.52 3.93
N GLY A 328 19.96 -2.69 2.71
CA GLY A 328 20.74 -2.60 1.47
C GLY A 328 21.56 -3.86 1.12
N ALA A 329 21.57 -4.89 1.96
CA ALA A 329 22.13 -6.18 1.60
C ALA A 329 21.14 -6.97 0.72
N HIS A 330 21.66 -7.65 -0.29
CA HIS A 330 20.86 -8.63 -1.03
C HIS A 330 21.01 -9.98 -0.34
N LEU A 331 19.92 -10.47 0.23
CA LEU A 331 19.85 -11.79 0.84
C LEU A 331 19.22 -12.78 -0.14
N ASP A 332 20.02 -13.76 -0.57
CA ASP A 332 19.54 -14.89 -1.36
C ASP A 332 18.88 -15.91 -0.43
N VAL A 333 17.70 -15.54 0.08
CA VAL A 333 16.88 -16.37 0.97
C VAL A 333 15.49 -16.51 0.34
N PRO A 334 14.99 -17.74 0.16
CA PRO A 334 13.65 -17.95 -0.37
C PRO A 334 12.60 -17.24 0.47
N ALA A 335 11.66 -16.55 -0.18
CA ALA A 335 10.52 -15.94 0.50
C ALA A 335 9.60 -17.01 1.11
N LEU A 336 9.46 -18.17 0.44
CA LEU A 336 8.68 -19.30 0.92
C LEU A 336 9.56 -20.29 1.69
N THR A 337 9.39 -20.34 3.01
CA THR A 337 10.15 -21.23 3.90
C THR A 337 9.59 -22.66 3.93
N ASP A 338 10.33 -23.60 4.52
CA ASP A 338 9.85 -24.97 4.74
C ASP A 338 8.68 -25.00 5.73
N GLU A 339 8.71 -24.15 6.75
CA GLU A 339 7.59 -23.96 7.66
C GLU A 339 6.35 -23.42 6.94
N ASP A 340 6.51 -22.49 6.00
CA ASP A 340 5.39 -22.00 5.20
C ASP A 340 4.83 -23.11 4.30
N ARG A 341 5.68 -23.92 3.67
CA ARG A 341 5.26 -25.06 2.83
C ARG A 341 4.45 -26.09 3.63
N ALA A 342 4.84 -26.34 4.88
CA ALA A 342 4.09 -27.20 5.78
C ALA A 342 2.76 -26.56 6.20
N ALA A 343 2.74 -25.25 6.45
CA ALA A 343 1.52 -24.53 6.79
C ALA A 343 0.50 -24.50 5.64
N LEU A 344 0.93 -24.52 4.37
CA LEU A 344 0.04 -24.48 3.20
C LEU A 344 -1.02 -25.58 3.20
N ASP A 345 -0.72 -26.77 3.74
CA ASP A 345 -1.67 -27.88 3.81
C ASP A 345 -2.91 -27.53 4.63
N PHE A 346 -2.73 -26.75 5.70
CA PHE A 346 -3.84 -26.22 6.50
C PHE A 346 -4.40 -24.91 5.92
N VAL A 347 -3.53 -24.04 5.43
CA VAL A 347 -3.92 -22.68 4.99
C VAL A 347 -4.88 -22.74 3.80
N LEU A 348 -4.59 -23.55 2.78
CA LEU A 348 -5.30 -23.48 1.50
C LEU A 348 -6.79 -23.86 1.56
N PRO A 349 -7.22 -24.87 2.32
CA PRO A 349 -8.65 -25.16 2.50
C PRO A 349 -9.44 -24.09 3.25
N HIS A 350 -8.76 -23.17 3.95
CA HIS A 350 -9.39 -22.25 4.90
C HIS A 350 -9.25 -20.76 4.52
N ALA A 351 -8.19 -20.41 3.81
CA ALA A 351 -7.88 -19.04 3.46
C ALA A 351 -8.79 -18.51 2.35
N ASP A 352 -9.31 -17.31 2.55
CA ASP A 352 -9.84 -16.49 1.46
C ASP A 352 -8.69 -15.74 0.75
N ILE A 353 -7.66 -15.39 1.53
CA ILE A 353 -6.45 -14.70 1.08
C ILE A 353 -5.22 -15.36 1.72
N VAL A 354 -4.19 -15.64 0.92
CA VAL A 354 -2.85 -16.00 1.41
C VAL A 354 -1.97 -14.75 1.34
N ALA A 355 -1.54 -14.24 2.49
CA ALA A 355 -0.61 -13.12 2.55
C ALA A 355 0.83 -13.65 2.52
N TYR A 356 1.61 -13.18 1.54
CA TYR A 356 2.93 -13.70 1.23
C TYR A 356 4.02 -12.74 1.71
N SER A 357 4.62 -13.10 2.84
CA SER A 357 5.72 -12.36 3.48
C SER A 357 7.01 -12.41 2.67
N PHE A 358 7.74 -11.29 2.68
CA PHE A 358 9.05 -11.10 2.08
C PHE A 358 9.13 -11.50 0.60
N VAL A 359 8.02 -11.37 -0.15
CA VAL A 359 8.03 -11.56 -1.61
C VAL A 359 8.90 -10.50 -2.26
N GLN A 360 9.84 -10.89 -3.14
CA GLN A 360 10.79 -9.94 -3.75
C GLN A 360 10.83 -10.02 -5.26
N THR A 361 10.58 -11.20 -5.84
CA THR A 361 10.76 -11.48 -7.26
C THR A 361 9.56 -12.20 -7.88
N VAL A 362 9.45 -12.15 -9.20
CA VAL A 362 8.43 -12.93 -9.94
C VAL A 362 8.56 -14.42 -9.65
N ALA A 363 9.80 -14.93 -9.53
CA ALA A 363 10.06 -16.33 -9.21
C ALA A 363 9.50 -16.73 -7.82
N ASP A 364 9.51 -15.83 -6.84
CA ASP A 364 8.88 -16.07 -5.54
C ASP A 364 7.37 -16.30 -5.69
N VAL A 365 6.70 -15.47 -6.51
CA VAL A 365 5.26 -15.57 -6.79
C VAL A 365 4.95 -16.87 -7.53
N GLU A 366 5.73 -17.20 -8.55
CA GLU A 366 5.59 -18.45 -9.30
C GLU A 366 5.77 -19.68 -8.41
N THR A 367 6.76 -19.65 -7.50
CA THR A 367 7.01 -20.72 -6.53
C THR A 367 5.80 -20.94 -5.63
N LEU A 368 5.27 -19.87 -5.01
CA LEU A 368 4.08 -20.00 -4.17
C LEU A 368 2.87 -20.50 -4.96
N LEU A 369 2.61 -19.95 -6.15
CA LEU A 369 1.49 -20.39 -6.99
C LEU A 369 1.60 -21.86 -7.39
N ALA A 370 2.81 -22.36 -7.67
CA ALA A 370 3.03 -23.77 -7.97
C ALA A 370 2.74 -24.67 -6.77
N GLU A 371 3.24 -24.29 -5.58
CA GLU A 371 2.98 -25.04 -4.33
C GLU A 371 1.50 -25.08 -3.97
N MET A 372 0.77 -23.99 -4.22
CA MET A 372 -0.67 -23.91 -4.02
C MET A 372 -1.42 -24.79 -5.03
N ALA A 373 -1.06 -24.71 -6.32
CA ALA A 373 -1.72 -25.47 -7.37
C ALA A 373 -1.64 -26.99 -7.17
N VAL A 374 -0.49 -27.50 -6.73
CA VAL A 374 -0.30 -28.93 -6.45
C VAL A 374 -1.18 -29.41 -5.29
N ARG A 375 -1.48 -28.54 -4.31
CA ARG A 375 -2.28 -28.89 -3.12
C ARG A 375 -3.78 -28.70 -3.30
N CYS A 376 -4.20 -27.83 -4.21
CA CYS A 376 -5.61 -27.52 -4.42
C CYS A 376 -6.34 -28.49 -5.36
N ASP A 377 -5.66 -29.42 -6.04
CA ASP A 377 -6.24 -30.44 -6.94
C ASP A 377 -7.35 -29.90 -7.87
N GLY A 378 -7.10 -28.75 -8.51
CA GLY A 378 -8.05 -28.09 -9.41
C GLY A 378 -9.11 -27.21 -8.73
N ALA A 379 -9.16 -27.15 -7.40
CA ALA A 379 -9.97 -26.16 -6.69
C ALA A 379 -9.46 -24.72 -6.96
N PRO A 380 -10.35 -23.71 -6.93
CA PRO A 380 -9.94 -22.32 -7.07
C PRO A 380 -8.91 -21.94 -6.02
N LEU A 381 -7.80 -21.34 -6.47
CA LEU A 381 -6.78 -20.82 -5.57
C LEU A 381 -7.31 -19.59 -4.79
N PRO A 382 -6.95 -19.43 -3.51
CA PRO A 382 -7.24 -18.21 -2.78
C PRO A 382 -6.52 -17.01 -3.40
N ALA A 383 -6.99 -15.81 -3.05
CA ALA A 383 -6.34 -14.58 -3.48
C ALA A 383 -4.94 -14.44 -2.85
N LEU A 384 -4.04 -13.68 -3.49
CA LEU A 384 -2.74 -13.34 -2.93
C LEU A 384 -2.73 -11.91 -2.38
N LEU A 385 -2.11 -11.75 -1.22
CA LEU A 385 -1.75 -10.44 -0.66
C LEU A 385 -0.23 -10.33 -0.59
N LEU A 386 0.35 -9.59 -1.54
CA LEU A 386 1.80 -9.42 -1.65
C LEU A 386 2.29 -8.44 -0.59
N LYS A 387 3.14 -8.88 0.34
CA LYS A 387 3.66 -8.02 1.40
C LYS A 387 4.97 -7.37 0.95
N ILE A 388 4.94 -6.05 0.80
CA ILE A 388 6.08 -5.28 0.31
C ILE A 388 6.89 -4.80 1.51
N GLU A 389 7.95 -5.58 1.80
CA GLU A 389 8.77 -5.46 3.01
C GLU A 389 10.22 -5.09 2.71
N THR A 390 10.67 -5.20 1.45
CA THR A 390 12.08 -4.96 1.07
C THR A 390 12.23 -3.99 -0.10
N PRO A 391 13.40 -3.33 -0.25
CA PRO A 391 13.69 -2.46 -1.38
C PRO A 391 13.68 -3.20 -2.72
N LEU A 392 14.01 -4.50 -2.74
CA LEU A 392 13.94 -5.31 -3.95
C LEU A 392 12.49 -5.55 -4.37
N ALA A 393 11.61 -5.85 -3.42
CA ALA A 393 10.17 -5.97 -3.66
C ALA A 393 9.58 -4.66 -4.23
N LEU A 394 9.99 -3.50 -3.70
CA LEU A 394 9.58 -2.20 -4.23
C LEU A 394 9.96 -2.01 -5.70
N ARG A 395 11.23 -2.29 -6.04
CA ARG A 395 11.71 -2.16 -7.43
C ARG A 395 10.96 -3.07 -8.39
N ASN A 396 10.63 -4.28 -7.94
CA ASN A 396 9.95 -5.29 -8.74
C ASN A 396 8.41 -5.21 -8.65
N LEU A 397 7.85 -4.25 -7.90
CA LEU A 397 6.42 -4.20 -7.60
C LEU A 397 5.50 -4.27 -8.84
N PRO A 398 5.77 -3.56 -9.95
CA PRO A 398 4.95 -3.71 -11.17
C PRO A 398 4.89 -5.15 -11.68
N ASP A 399 6.04 -5.83 -11.74
CA ASP A 399 6.14 -7.18 -12.27
C ASP A 399 5.51 -8.20 -11.30
N LEU A 400 5.69 -7.99 -9.98
CA LEU A 400 5.04 -8.80 -8.94
C LEU A 400 3.51 -8.74 -9.04
N ILE A 401 2.95 -7.53 -9.22
CA ILE A 401 1.51 -7.33 -9.38
C ILE A 401 1.00 -8.05 -10.62
N VAL A 402 1.72 -7.95 -11.75
CA VAL A 402 1.28 -8.58 -13.00
C VAL A 402 1.43 -10.09 -12.96
N ALA A 403 2.51 -10.62 -12.38
CA ALA A 403 2.71 -12.05 -12.19
C ALA A 403 1.61 -12.68 -11.32
N ALA A 404 1.26 -12.04 -10.21
CA ALA A 404 0.20 -12.51 -9.32
C ALA A 404 -1.20 -12.27 -9.93
N GLY A 405 -1.50 -11.04 -10.34
CA GLY A 405 -2.81 -10.63 -10.89
C GLY A 405 -3.17 -11.35 -12.18
N GLY A 406 -2.18 -11.69 -13.02
CA GLY A 406 -2.34 -12.52 -14.19
C GLY A 406 -2.72 -13.98 -13.89
N ARG A 407 -2.67 -14.42 -12.62
CA ARG A 407 -2.90 -15.81 -12.21
C ARG A 407 -4.04 -15.97 -11.20
N VAL A 408 -4.16 -15.08 -10.22
CA VAL A 408 -5.16 -15.11 -9.13
C VAL A 408 -5.52 -13.70 -8.68
N PRO A 409 -6.70 -13.47 -8.06
CA PRO A 409 -7.01 -12.16 -7.48
C PRO A 409 -5.89 -11.70 -6.55
N VAL A 410 -5.47 -10.44 -6.67
CA VAL A 410 -4.29 -9.92 -5.96
C VAL A 410 -4.62 -8.63 -5.24
N ALA A 411 -3.98 -8.44 -4.08
CA ALA A 411 -3.85 -7.20 -3.36
C ALA A 411 -2.39 -6.99 -2.93
N VAL A 412 -2.05 -5.77 -2.54
CA VAL A 412 -0.71 -5.40 -2.05
C VAL A 412 -0.82 -4.91 -0.61
N MET A 413 0.10 -5.30 0.26
CA MET A 413 0.22 -4.76 1.61
C MET A 413 1.47 -3.88 1.71
N ILE A 414 1.28 -2.64 2.18
CA ILE A 414 2.38 -1.78 2.59
C ILE A 414 2.79 -2.19 4.01
N ALA A 415 3.75 -3.10 4.12
CA ALA A 415 4.20 -3.66 5.39
C ALA A 415 5.25 -2.74 6.03
N ARG A 416 4.79 -1.59 6.56
CA ARG A 416 5.65 -0.47 6.97
C ARG A 416 6.65 -0.80 8.08
N GLY A 417 6.34 -1.77 8.94
CA GLY A 417 7.23 -2.21 10.01
C GLY A 417 8.60 -2.64 9.48
N ASP A 418 8.64 -3.73 8.71
CA ASP A 418 9.87 -4.23 8.08
C ASP A 418 10.40 -3.27 7.02
N LEU A 419 9.51 -2.69 6.21
CA LEU A 419 9.91 -1.79 5.13
C LEU A 419 10.71 -0.58 5.64
N ALA A 420 10.23 0.10 6.69
CA ALA A 420 10.89 1.28 7.25
C ALA A 420 12.30 0.98 7.77
N VAL A 421 12.54 -0.24 8.26
CA VAL A 421 13.87 -0.67 8.70
C VAL A 421 14.84 -0.74 7.52
N GLU A 422 14.36 -1.23 6.36
CA GLU A 422 15.16 -1.45 5.16
C GLU A 422 15.41 -0.20 4.30
N ILE A 423 14.40 0.67 4.13
CA ILE A 423 14.52 1.89 3.28
C ILE A 423 14.86 3.16 4.05
N GLY A 424 14.81 3.12 5.38
CA GLY A 424 14.90 4.30 6.24
C GLY A 424 13.54 4.94 6.54
N PHE A 425 13.40 5.48 7.75
CA PHE A 425 12.15 6.08 8.23
C PHE A 425 11.76 7.36 7.48
N ASP A 426 12.74 8.13 7.02
CA ASP A 426 12.57 9.39 6.28
C ASP A 426 11.93 9.18 4.91
N ARG A 427 12.19 8.04 4.27
CA ARG A 427 11.63 7.68 2.97
C ARG A 427 10.28 6.98 3.02
N LEU A 428 9.85 6.56 4.21
CA LEU A 428 8.61 5.77 4.35
C LEU A 428 7.38 6.49 3.80
N SER A 429 7.26 7.79 4.07
CA SER A 429 6.10 8.58 3.59
C SER A 429 6.09 8.75 2.06
N GLU A 430 7.27 8.92 1.44
CA GLU A 430 7.43 8.96 -0.02
C GLU A 430 7.00 7.64 -0.64
N ILE A 431 7.64 6.55 -0.22
CA ILE A 431 7.44 5.23 -0.81
C ILE A 431 6.01 4.73 -0.64
N GLN A 432 5.38 5.02 0.49
CA GLN A 432 3.98 4.67 0.72
C GLN A 432 3.05 5.32 -0.33
N GLU A 433 3.24 6.60 -0.66
CA GLU A 433 2.43 7.27 -1.69
C GLU A 433 2.66 6.67 -3.08
N GLU A 434 3.91 6.33 -3.41
CA GLU A 434 4.23 5.67 -4.68
C GLU A 434 3.53 4.31 -4.82
N ILE A 435 3.52 3.50 -3.76
CA ILE A 435 2.82 2.21 -3.77
C ILE A 435 1.30 2.41 -3.95
N LEU A 436 0.70 3.41 -3.28
CA LEU A 436 -0.73 3.71 -3.44
C LEU A 436 -1.08 4.04 -4.89
N TRP A 437 -0.31 4.92 -5.53
CA TRP A 437 -0.58 5.35 -6.91
C TRP A 437 -0.36 4.22 -7.92
N LEU A 438 0.70 3.43 -7.73
CA LEU A 438 1.00 2.27 -8.57
C LEU A 438 -0.11 1.21 -8.46
N CYS A 439 -0.60 0.95 -7.25
CA CYS A 439 -1.72 0.02 -7.02
C CYS A 439 -3.03 0.56 -7.62
N GLU A 440 -3.32 1.87 -7.50
CA GLU A 440 -4.47 2.51 -8.15
C GLU A 440 -4.39 2.37 -9.68
N ALA A 441 -3.19 2.55 -10.25
CA ALA A 441 -2.96 2.34 -11.68
C ALA A 441 -3.12 0.89 -12.13
N ALA A 442 -2.71 -0.06 -11.29
CA ALA A 442 -2.98 -1.47 -11.51
C ALA A 442 -4.44 -1.87 -11.19
N GLN A 443 -5.25 -0.96 -10.65
CA GLN A 443 -6.58 -1.25 -10.11
C GLN A 443 -6.54 -2.44 -9.12
N VAL A 444 -5.46 -2.53 -8.34
CA VAL A 444 -5.20 -3.58 -7.35
C VAL A 444 -5.41 -3.00 -5.96
N PRO A 445 -6.23 -3.62 -5.11
CA PRO A 445 -6.44 -3.16 -3.74
C PRO A 445 -5.14 -3.10 -2.94
N VAL A 446 -4.96 -2.02 -2.18
CA VAL A 446 -3.83 -1.86 -1.27
C VAL A 446 -4.27 -1.88 0.20
N VAL A 447 -3.51 -2.56 1.04
CA VAL A 447 -3.67 -2.62 2.49
C VAL A 447 -2.62 -1.72 3.14
N TRP A 448 -3.09 -0.69 3.85
CA TRP A 448 -2.25 0.14 4.69
C TRP A 448 -2.02 -0.56 6.02
N ALA A 449 -0.81 -1.06 6.24
CA ALA A 449 -0.54 -1.97 7.34
C ALA A 449 0.55 -1.50 8.29
N THR A 450 0.51 -2.10 9.48
CA THR A 450 1.42 -1.95 10.62
C THR A 450 1.34 -0.59 11.31
N GLN A 451 1.37 -0.58 12.65
CA GLN A 451 1.41 0.60 13.51
C GLN A 451 0.27 1.64 13.38
N VAL A 452 -0.79 1.34 12.63
CA VAL A 452 -2.00 2.19 12.65
C VAL A 452 -2.69 2.02 14.01
N LEU A 453 -2.78 3.12 14.77
CA LEU A 453 -3.42 3.13 16.09
C LEU A 453 -2.80 2.09 17.07
N GLU A 454 -1.49 1.86 16.98
CA GLU A 454 -0.76 0.85 17.76
C GLU A 454 -0.94 1.02 19.27
N THR A 455 -0.80 2.24 19.77
CA THR A 455 -0.96 2.62 21.18
C THR A 455 -2.41 2.47 21.61
N LEU A 456 -3.37 2.82 20.74
CA LEU A 456 -4.79 2.59 21.04
C LEU A 456 -5.10 1.10 21.19
N VAL A 457 -4.58 0.27 20.29
CA VAL A 457 -4.77 -1.19 20.32
C VAL A 457 -4.15 -1.80 21.58
N LYS A 458 -2.98 -1.32 22.01
CA LYS A 458 -2.23 -1.86 23.16
C LYS A 458 -2.64 -1.29 24.51
N GLU A 459 -2.81 0.03 24.60
CA GLU A 459 -2.95 0.79 25.85
C GLU A 459 -4.32 1.48 25.97
N GLY A 460 -5.15 1.44 24.93
CA GLY A 460 -6.51 1.95 24.96
C GLY A 460 -6.64 3.44 24.69
N GLN A 461 -5.54 4.14 24.36
CA GLN A 461 -5.55 5.57 24.02
C GLN A 461 -4.70 5.86 22.78
N ALA A 462 -5.28 6.53 21.79
CA ALA A 462 -4.56 6.94 20.59
C ALA A 462 -3.72 8.21 20.83
N THR A 463 -2.57 8.30 20.18
CA THR A 463 -1.77 9.51 20.08
C THR A 463 -2.24 10.41 18.94
N ARG A 464 -1.85 11.69 18.95
CA ARG A 464 -2.16 12.61 17.83
C ARG A 464 -1.61 12.13 16.49
N ALA A 465 -0.37 11.62 16.49
CA ALA A 465 0.28 11.11 15.28
C ALA A 465 -0.49 9.91 14.70
N GLU A 466 -0.94 8.98 15.55
CA GLU A 466 -1.72 7.82 15.10
C GLU A 466 -3.09 8.19 14.54
N VAL A 467 -3.74 9.24 15.06
CA VAL A 467 -5.01 9.73 14.50
C VAL A 467 -4.78 10.33 13.11
N THR A 468 -3.70 11.07 12.91
CA THR A 468 -3.31 11.58 11.58
C THR A 468 -2.99 10.44 10.62
N ASP A 469 -2.25 9.42 11.08
CA ASP A 469 -1.94 8.23 10.28
C ASP A 469 -3.22 7.46 9.88
N ALA A 470 -4.15 7.25 10.82
CA ALA A 470 -5.45 6.64 10.57
C ALA A 470 -6.34 7.46 9.62
N ALA A 471 -6.19 8.78 9.59
CA ALA A 471 -6.90 9.63 8.64
C ALA A 471 -6.30 9.53 7.22
N MET A 472 -4.97 9.44 7.12
CA MET A 472 -4.25 9.27 5.86
C MET A 472 -4.48 7.90 5.23
N SER A 473 -4.60 6.85 6.06
CA SER A 473 -4.83 5.49 5.62
C SER A 473 -6.17 5.27 4.90
N GLN A 474 -7.10 6.23 4.97
CA GLN A 474 -8.33 6.24 4.19
C GLN A 474 -8.10 6.16 2.67
N ARG A 475 -6.90 6.51 2.20
CA ARG A 475 -6.52 6.40 0.77
C ARG A 475 -6.34 4.95 0.30
N ALA A 476 -6.22 4.00 1.22
CA ALA A 476 -6.10 2.58 0.90
C ALA A 476 -7.47 1.90 0.78
N GLU A 477 -7.50 0.73 0.14
CA GLU A 477 -8.69 -0.12 0.06
C GLU A 477 -9.01 -0.79 1.39
N ALA A 478 -7.98 -1.10 2.17
CA ALA A 478 -8.11 -1.60 3.52
C ALA A 478 -7.04 -1.04 4.46
N VAL A 479 -7.36 -0.98 5.75
CA VAL A 479 -6.45 -0.57 6.82
C VAL A 479 -6.33 -1.72 7.81
N MET A 480 -5.10 -2.10 8.15
CA MET A 480 -4.84 -3.21 9.07
C MET A 480 -4.56 -2.71 10.48
N LEU A 481 -5.35 -3.20 11.45
CA LEU A 481 -5.07 -3.09 12.87
C LEU A 481 -4.32 -4.34 13.37
N ASN A 482 -3.30 -4.13 14.19
CA ASN A 482 -2.58 -5.19 14.89
C ASN A 482 -3.41 -5.77 16.05
N LYS A 483 -2.92 -6.88 16.63
CA LYS A 483 -3.55 -7.54 17.77
C LYS A 483 -3.31 -6.77 19.09
N GLY A 484 -4.32 -6.71 19.95
CA GLY A 484 -4.20 -6.13 21.30
C GLY A 484 -5.51 -6.12 22.08
N PRO A 485 -5.45 -5.87 23.40
CA PRO A 485 -6.60 -5.97 24.30
C PRO A 485 -7.73 -4.98 23.98
N HIS A 486 -7.43 -3.88 23.28
CA HIS A 486 -8.41 -2.85 22.93
C HIS A 486 -8.81 -2.88 21.44
N ALA A 487 -8.63 -4.02 20.76
CA ALA A 487 -8.94 -4.16 19.33
C ALA A 487 -10.38 -3.72 18.97
N VAL A 488 -11.39 -4.14 19.75
CA VAL A 488 -12.80 -3.75 19.54
C VAL A 488 -12.97 -2.22 19.55
N LYS A 489 -12.34 -1.53 20.51
CA LYS A 489 -12.35 -0.07 20.61
C LYS A 489 -11.62 0.58 19.43
N ALA A 490 -10.49 0.02 19.02
CA ALA A 490 -9.69 0.51 17.90
C ALA A 490 -10.45 0.42 16.57
N VAL A 491 -11.17 -0.68 16.32
CA VAL A 491 -12.04 -0.84 15.13
C VAL A 491 -13.11 0.25 15.08
N ALA A 492 -13.85 0.45 16.18
CA ALA A 492 -14.88 1.48 16.25
C ALA A 492 -14.30 2.89 16.02
N PHE A 493 -13.15 3.18 16.63
CA PHE A 493 -12.46 4.46 16.47
C PHE A 493 -12.02 4.69 15.02
N LEU A 494 -11.37 3.70 14.41
CA LEU A 494 -10.89 3.76 13.03
C LEU A 494 -12.05 3.95 12.06
N ARG A 495 -13.14 3.18 12.19
CA ARG A 495 -14.34 3.33 11.36
C ARG A 495 -14.89 4.76 11.39
N GLY A 496 -14.92 5.38 12.58
CA GLY A 496 -15.34 6.77 12.73
C GLY A 496 -14.40 7.76 12.05
N VAL A 497 -13.08 7.54 12.11
CA VAL A 497 -12.09 8.38 11.40
C VAL A 497 -12.26 8.26 9.89
N LEU A 498 -12.32 7.03 9.37
CA LEU A 498 -12.46 6.76 7.94
C LEU A 498 -13.75 7.38 7.36
N GLY A 499 -14.89 7.18 8.03
CA GLY A 499 -16.17 7.74 7.56
C GLY A 499 -16.22 9.27 7.58
N ARG A 500 -15.49 9.93 8.49
CA ARG A 500 -15.36 11.39 8.46
C ARG A 500 -14.47 11.86 7.31
N MET A 501 -13.36 11.16 7.07
CA MET A 501 -12.37 11.53 6.05
C MET A 501 -12.87 11.33 4.62
N GLU A 502 -13.71 10.32 4.36
CA GLU A 502 -14.25 10.02 3.03
C GLU A 502 -15.07 11.17 2.40
N ARG A 503 -15.59 12.08 3.24
CA ARG A 503 -16.27 13.31 2.78
C ARG A 503 -15.32 14.39 2.27
N HIS A 504 -14.07 14.35 2.74
CA HIS A 504 -13.05 15.35 2.44
C HIS A 504 -12.04 14.85 1.41
N GLN A 505 -11.84 13.54 1.32
CA GLN A 505 -10.80 12.93 0.52
C GLN A 505 -11.31 11.63 -0.09
N HIS A 506 -10.88 11.35 -1.31
CA HIS A 506 -10.96 10.05 -1.93
C HIS A 506 -9.67 9.80 -2.69
N LYS A 507 -8.90 8.79 -2.27
CA LYS A 507 -7.54 8.59 -2.79
C LYS A 507 -6.73 9.89 -2.65
N LYS A 508 -5.99 10.29 -3.68
CA LYS A 508 -5.28 11.58 -3.72
C LYS A 508 -6.16 12.79 -4.07
N ARG A 509 -7.48 12.61 -4.23
CA ARG A 509 -8.41 13.67 -4.67
C ARG A 509 -9.12 14.29 -3.46
N ALA A 510 -9.04 15.62 -3.34
CA ALA A 510 -9.87 16.36 -2.41
C ALA A 510 -11.34 16.37 -2.89
N ARG A 511 -12.28 16.07 -1.98
CA ARG A 511 -13.71 16.20 -2.19
C ARG A 511 -14.20 17.48 -1.52
N LEU A 512 -14.73 18.40 -2.32
CA LEU A 512 -15.23 19.70 -1.85
C LEU A 512 -16.72 19.60 -1.50
N GLY A 513 -17.06 18.64 -0.63
CA GLY A 513 -18.40 18.55 -0.06
C GLY A 513 -18.75 19.81 0.76
N PRO A 514 -20.04 20.13 0.93
CA PRO A 514 -20.44 21.31 1.69
C PRO A 514 -19.89 21.26 3.12
N LEU A 515 -19.28 22.36 3.57
CA LEU A 515 -18.71 22.48 4.91
C LEU A 515 -19.79 22.94 5.90
N GLY A 516 -19.95 22.17 6.98
CA GLY A 516 -20.94 22.42 8.03
C GLY A 516 -20.38 23.02 9.32
N LEU A 517 -19.05 23.13 9.46
CA LEU A 517 -18.38 23.51 10.72
C LEU A 517 -18.86 24.85 11.31
N TRP A 518 -19.21 25.81 10.46
CA TRP A 518 -19.72 27.13 10.84
C TRP A 518 -21.20 27.35 10.47
N ARG A 519 -21.86 26.32 9.93
CA ARG A 519 -23.30 26.32 9.69
C ARG A 519 -23.95 25.73 10.94
N GLN A 520 -24.16 26.55 11.96
CA GLN A 520 -24.96 26.14 13.11
C GLN A 520 -26.42 25.95 12.69
N GLY A 521 -27.00 24.82 13.11
CA GLY A 521 -28.42 24.63 13.46
C GLY A 521 -29.44 24.92 12.37
#